data_AF-A0A9P5IJF4-F1
#
_entry.id   AF-A0A9P5IJF4-F1
#
_cell.length_a   1.000
_cell.length_b   1.000
_cell.length_c   1.000
_cell.angle_alpha   90.00
_cell.angle_beta   90.00
_cell.angle_gamma   90.00
#
_symmetry.space_group_name_H-M   'P 1'
#
loop_
_entity.id
_entity.type
_entity.pdbx_description
1 polymer ?
#
loop_
_entity_poly.entity_id
_entity_poly.type
_entity_poly.pdbx_seq_one_letter_code
_entity_poly.pdbx_strand_id
1 'polypeptide(L)'
;MVALTDLFQSLAALPRVKFVLSSRPLPAYVQAFQAGAGLELRMLTKLDIEKFVSDKLKDRLSQAYGEREIDRIQELIECILKCADGVFRWVDHVVEAVLEGIRDYNTLYELQKQVEKPPVDLIPFYGHMWNGIKPEYRIEASKLFQIVWKAMMDEDAEQPEWAYEHRHRAVTLFFATTKDPDQQVFACPILPLTTILKAELAKFMEGRLRSRCMGLLDFHCAEARYRGEPDEFKLAYAKVQLANRSVSEFLDIRADILAYTEGTGFDTRISLMRSFVRQIEAWEPEKSYDFEYNKSTGRQTIWFLVGNTMRLVSQAGTSLSKLEVTLLDHMNSLVQARCQTYINHSWNLNTGQYGLNKKYCHWSDFVAEEYNRPVPWHDSFLNLAVRHRAIGYVQQSLMKAGLSRMPGPTGGSLDNGMHRLAAFRTNNDQLSKPGRPILDYAVRPEPRYQRWIEAINPDQVELLVDYGANPNEVFNGWTP
;
A
#
# COMPACT_ATOMS: atom_id res chain seq x y z
N MET A 1 -2.35 -5.99 35.98
CA MET A 1 -2.85 -4.79 35.27
C MET A 1 -4.24 -4.40 35.75
N VAL A 2 -5.24 -5.30 35.72
CA VAL A 2 -6.62 -5.01 36.16
C VAL A 2 -6.72 -4.53 37.63
N ALA A 3 -6.02 -5.19 38.56
CA ALA A 3 -6.01 -4.74 39.97
C ALA A 3 -5.47 -3.31 40.18
N LEU A 4 -4.60 -2.84 39.29
CA LEU A 4 -4.01 -1.50 39.34
C LEU A 4 -4.96 -0.45 38.77
N THR A 5 -5.69 -0.78 37.69
CA THR A 5 -6.72 0.11 37.12
C THR A 5 -7.85 0.32 38.10
N ASP A 6 -8.33 -0.77 38.73
CA ASP A 6 -9.48 -0.72 39.64
C ASP A 6 -9.14 0.09 40.89
N LEU A 7 -7.92 -0.08 41.44
CA LEU A 7 -7.43 0.70 42.57
C LEU A 7 -7.40 2.20 42.27
N PHE A 8 -6.83 2.61 41.13
CA PHE A 8 -6.74 4.02 40.80
C PHE A 8 -8.10 4.64 40.46
N GLN A 9 -9.01 3.87 39.85
CA GLN A 9 -10.40 4.31 39.66
C GLN A 9 -11.12 4.51 41.00
N SER A 10 -10.95 3.60 41.96
CA SER A 10 -11.57 3.74 43.28
C SER A 10 -11.00 4.92 44.06
N LEU A 11 -9.69 5.15 43.97
CA LEU A 11 -9.05 6.29 44.63
C LEU A 11 -9.40 7.62 43.96
N ALA A 12 -9.60 7.65 42.64
CA ALA A 12 -10.00 8.84 41.91
C ALA A 12 -11.42 9.33 42.25
N ALA A 13 -12.28 8.46 42.83
CA ALA A 13 -13.59 8.83 43.33
C ALA A 13 -13.53 9.65 44.64
N LEU A 14 -12.38 9.69 45.32
CA LEU A 14 -12.22 10.43 46.56
C LEU A 14 -12.20 11.95 46.30
N PRO A 15 -12.93 12.75 47.10
CA PRO A 15 -12.89 14.19 46.97
C PRO A 15 -11.49 14.72 47.26
N ARG A 16 -11.03 15.69 46.46
CA ARG A 16 -9.75 16.41 46.61
C ARG A 16 -8.47 15.62 46.28
N VAL A 17 -8.58 14.44 45.67
CA VAL A 17 -7.42 13.71 45.16
C VAL A 17 -7.39 13.80 43.63
N LYS A 18 -6.22 14.13 43.06
CA LYS A 18 -6.00 14.10 41.62
C LYS A 18 -4.81 13.20 41.33
N PHE A 19 -4.95 12.32 40.35
CA PHE A 19 -3.88 11.45 39.88
C PHE A 19 -3.40 11.91 38.51
N VAL A 20 -2.08 11.91 38.33
CA VAL A 20 -1.45 12.01 37.01
C VAL A 20 -0.76 10.68 36.77
N LEU A 21 -1.30 9.89 35.86
CA LEU A 21 -0.81 8.55 35.55
C LEU A 21 -0.10 8.57 34.20
N SER A 22 1.10 7.98 34.15
CA SER A 22 1.83 7.76 32.91
C SER A 22 1.94 6.27 32.65
N SER A 23 1.59 5.84 31.44
CA SER A 23 1.69 4.44 31.02
C SER A 23 1.84 4.34 29.51
N ARG A 24 2.36 3.21 29.03
CA ARG A 24 2.19 2.84 27.61
C ARG A 24 0.69 2.63 27.33
N PRO A 25 0.21 2.83 26.09
CA PRO A 25 -1.20 2.68 25.73
C PRO A 25 -1.61 1.20 25.65
N LEU A 26 -1.40 0.45 26.72
CA LEU A 26 -1.81 -0.94 26.84
C LEU A 26 -3.35 -1.00 26.93
N PRO A 27 -4.00 -2.04 26.38
CA PRO A 27 -5.45 -2.09 26.27
C PRO A 27 -6.18 -1.86 27.60
N ALA A 28 -5.67 -2.45 28.69
CA ALA A 28 -6.27 -2.32 30.02
C ALA A 28 -6.28 -0.86 30.53
N TYR A 29 -5.20 -0.11 30.29
CA TYR A 29 -5.11 1.28 30.75
C TYR A 29 -5.93 2.23 29.90
N VAL A 30 -5.91 2.04 28.57
CA VAL A 30 -6.75 2.85 27.67
C VAL A 30 -8.22 2.64 28.01
N GLN A 31 -8.66 1.39 28.17
CA GLN A 31 -10.05 1.09 28.52
C GLN A 31 -10.44 1.69 29.89
N ALA A 32 -9.57 1.60 30.89
CA ALA A 32 -9.86 2.09 32.24
C ALA A 32 -9.89 3.62 32.34
N PHE A 33 -9.08 4.33 31.56
CA PHE A 33 -8.87 5.77 31.73
C PHE A 33 -9.30 6.64 30.54
N GLN A 34 -9.89 6.07 29.49
CA GLN A 34 -10.36 6.81 28.30
C GLN A 34 -11.34 7.96 28.60
N ALA A 35 -12.09 7.88 29.71
CA ALA A 35 -13.04 8.92 30.10
C ALA A 35 -12.38 10.14 30.78
N GLY A 36 -11.12 10.01 31.21
CA GLY A 36 -10.37 11.08 31.85
C GLY A 36 -9.67 11.99 30.83
N ALA A 37 -9.15 13.13 31.31
CA ALA A 37 -8.25 13.95 30.52
C ALA A 37 -6.95 13.17 30.25
N GLY A 38 -6.62 12.98 28.97
CA GLY A 38 -5.43 12.27 28.52
C GLY A 38 -4.55 13.16 27.64
N LEU A 39 -3.25 12.91 27.69
CA LEU A 39 -2.27 13.58 26.85
C LEU A 39 -1.31 12.55 26.29
N GLU A 40 -1.21 12.49 24.97
CA GLU A 40 -0.35 11.55 24.29
C GLU A 40 1.01 12.18 24.02
N LEU A 41 1.96 11.92 24.93
CA LEU A 41 3.27 12.60 24.93
C LEU A 41 3.98 12.55 23.57
N ARG A 42 3.97 11.40 22.89
CA ARG A 42 4.63 11.25 21.57
C ARG A 42 4.13 12.22 20.51
N MET A 43 2.89 12.69 20.61
CA MET A 43 2.31 13.65 19.66
C MET A 43 2.77 15.09 19.94
N LEU A 44 3.47 15.32 21.06
CA LEU A 44 3.83 16.64 21.56
C LEU A 44 5.34 16.84 21.71
N THR A 45 6.18 15.85 21.36
CA THR A 45 7.64 15.92 21.54
C THR A 45 8.36 16.72 20.46
N LYS A 46 7.71 17.08 19.35
CA LYS A 46 8.39 17.68 18.18
C LYS A 46 9.20 18.92 18.53
N LEU A 47 8.60 19.89 19.23
CA LEU A 47 9.27 21.15 19.58
C LEU A 47 10.36 20.93 20.64
N ASP A 48 10.14 20.00 21.58
CA ASP A 48 11.13 19.68 22.61
C ASP A 48 12.37 19.00 22.00
N ILE A 49 12.16 18.12 21.02
CA ILE A 49 13.23 17.48 20.25
C ILE A 49 14.01 18.52 19.44
N GLU A 50 13.32 19.41 18.73
CA GLU A 50 13.94 20.48 17.95
C GLU A 50 14.85 21.37 18.80
N LYS A 51 14.35 21.76 19.97
CA LYS A 51 15.12 22.53 20.94
C LYS A 51 16.31 21.73 21.47
N PHE A 52 16.10 20.48 21.88
CA PHE A 52 17.16 19.63 22.43
C PHE A 52 18.32 19.42 21.43
N VAL A 53 18.00 19.10 20.17
CA VAL A 53 19.01 18.90 19.12
C VAL A 53 19.77 20.19 18.85
N SER A 54 19.05 21.32 18.73
CA SER A 54 19.67 22.63 18.51
C SER A 54 20.62 23.01 19.65
N ASP A 55 20.16 22.89 20.90
CA ASP A 55 20.95 23.24 22.09
C ASP A 55 22.23 22.37 22.23
N LYS A 56 22.19 21.13 21.75
CA LYS A 56 23.32 20.19 21.88
C LYS A 56 24.31 20.25 20.72
N LEU A 57 23.83 20.44 19.50
CA LEU A 57 24.64 20.25 18.29
C LEU A 57 25.03 21.55 17.59
N LYS A 58 24.16 22.59 17.60
CA LYS A 58 24.33 23.75 16.71
C LYS A 58 25.66 24.46 16.93
N ASP A 59 25.99 24.79 18.18
CA ASP A 59 27.25 25.49 18.49
C ASP A 59 28.47 24.60 18.25
N ARG A 60 28.36 23.29 18.51
CA ARG A 60 29.46 22.33 18.35
C ARG A 60 29.80 22.09 16.88
N LEU A 61 28.78 21.94 16.04
CA LEU A 61 28.93 21.80 14.60
C LEU A 61 29.51 23.08 13.98
N SER A 62 29.01 24.25 14.38
CA SER A 62 29.56 25.54 13.92
C SER A 62 31.02 25.73 14.32
N GLN A 63 31.40 25.29 15.53
CA GLN A 63 32.80 25.32 15.98
C GLN A 63 33.70 24.34 15.20
N ALA A 64 33.20 23.15 14.86
CA ALA A 64 33.99 22.11 14.20
C ALA A 64 34.16 22.36 12.69
N TYR A 65 33.13 22.84 11.99
CA TYR A 65 33.13 22.96 10.52
C TYR A 65 33.10 24.41 10.02
N GLY A 66 32.81 25.38 10.90
CA GLY A 66 32.78 26.80 10.59
C GLY A 66 31.44 27.30 10.03
N GLU A 67 31.18 28.60 10.19
CA GLU A 67 29.91 29.24 9.78
C GLU A 67 29.63 29.20 8.28
N ARG A 68 30.65 28.92 7.45
CA ARG A 68 30.47 28.81 5.98
C ARG A 68 29.67 27.57 5.57
N GLU A 69 29.58 26.57 6.46
CA GLU A 69 28.85 25.31 6.23
C GLU A 69 27.46 25.33 6.92
N ILE A 70 26.95 26.51 7.30
CA ILE A 70 25.71 26.64 8.10
C ILE A 70 24.50 25.96 7.44
N ASP A 71 24.40 26.03 6.12
CA ASP A 71 23.32 25.39 5.37
C ASP A 71 23.38 23.85 5.51
N ARG A 72 24.57 23.25 5.40
CA ARG A 72 24.75 21.80 5.59
C ARG A 72 24.56 21.35 7.03
N ILE A 73 24.94 22.20 7.99
CA ILE A 73 24.68 21.96 9.41
C ILE A 73 23.17 21.95 9.67
N GLN A 74 22.45 22.90 9.08
CA GLN A 74 20.99 22.97 9.17
C GLN A 74 20.33 21.76 8.50
N GLU A 75 20.80 21.33 7.33
CA GLU A 75 20.35 20.10 6.67
C GLU A 75 20.55 18.86 7.55
N LEU A 76 21.69 18.75 8.23
CA LEU A 76 21.96 17.65 9.17
C LEU A 76 20.97 17.67 10.35
N ILE A 77 20.72 18.85 10.94
CA ILE A 77 19.75 19.00 12.03
C ILE A 77 18.35 18.62 11.54
N GLU A 78 17.91 19.12 10.39
CA GLU A 78 16.62 18.79 9.80
C GLU A 78 16.49 17.28 9.50
N CYS A 79 17.57 16.65 9.06
CA CYS A 79 17.65 15.20 8.91
C CYS A 79 17.39 14.48 10.24
N ILE A 80 18.06 14.88 11.32
CA ILE A 80 17.85 14.32 12.66
C ILE A 80 16.39 14.49 13.10
N LEU A 81 15.82 15.69 12.95
CA LEU A 81 14.44 15.98 13.36
C LEU A 81 13.41 15.17 12.57
N LYS A 82 13.64 15.00 11.26
CA LYS A 82 12.80 14.19 10.39
C LYS A 82 12.90 12.69 10.76
N CYS A 83 14.08 12.21 11.11
CA CYS A 83 14.32 10.81 11.48
C CYS A 83 13.87 10.45 12.91
N ALA A 84 13.78 11.43 13.81
CA ALA A 84 13.38 11.23 15.20
C ALA A 84 11.97 10.65 15.35
N ASP A 85 11.04 11.06 14.48
CA ASP A 85 9.62 10.66 14.49
C ASP A 85 8.99 10.67 15.89
N GLY A 86 9.32 11.70 16.69
CA GLY A 86 8.81 11.88 18.05
C GLY A 86 9.47 11.03 19.15
N VAL A 87 10.45 10.16 18.83
CA VAL A 87 11.10 9.25 19.79
C VAL A 87 12.35 9.88 20.40
N PHE A 88 12.19 10.53 21.56
CA PHE A 88 13.28 11.25 22.26
C PHE A 88 14.51 10.38 22.54
N ARG A 89 14.32 9.08 22.82
CA ARG A 89 15.43 8.17 23.07
C ARG A 89 16.28 7.90 21.83
N TRP A 90 15.66 7.86 20.65
CA TRP A 90 16.40 7.76 19.39
C TRP A 90 17.26 9.00 19.19
N VAL A 91 16.71 10.18 19.48
CA VAL A 91 17.41 11.46 19.36
C VAL A 91 18.63 11.52 20.27
N ASP A 92 18.49 11.07 21.52
CA ASP A 92 19.59 11.05 22.50
C ASP A 92 20.79 10.25 21.97
N HIS A 93 20.55 9.02 21.50
CA HIS A 93 21.58 8.17 20.91
C HIS A 93 22.23 8.79 19.66
N VAL A 94 21.43 9.42 18.79
CA VAL A 94 21.94 10.02 17.56
C VAL A 94 22.75 11.29 17.83
N VAL A 95 22.33 12.12 18.79
CA VAL A 95 23.08 13.29 19.23
C VAL A 95 24.42 12.86 19.82
N GLU A 96 24.47 11.82 20.66
CA GLU A 96 25.72 11.27 21.17
C GLU A 96 26.64 10.76 20.06
N ALA A 97 26.09 10.00 19.11
CA ALA A 97 26.83 9.46 17.98
C ALA A 97 27.41 10.57 17.07
N VAL A 98 26.66 11.65 16.84
CA VAL A 98 27.15 12.83 16.10
C VAL A 98 28.26 13.54 16.88
N LEU A 99 28.10 13.72 18.20
CA LEU A 99 29.13 14.34 19.03
C LEU A 99 30.43 13.51 19.06
N GLU A 100 30.34 12.19 19.02
CA GLU A 100 31.48 11.29 18.87
C GLU A 100 32.11 11.44 17.48
N GLY A 101 31.33 11.41 16.40
CA GLY A 101 31.83 11.62 15.04
C GLY A 101 32.54 12.97 14.85
N ILE A 102 32.10 14.04 15.52
CA ILE A 102 32.83 15.33 15.54
C ILE A 102 34.22 15.17 16.17
N ARG A 103 34.34 14.42 17.29
CA ARG A 103 35.63 14.17 17.96
C ARG A 103 36.55 13.31 17.10
N ASP A 104 35.96 12.42 16.31
CA ASP A 104 36.66 11.57 15.35
C ASP A 104 36.92 12.26 14.00
N TYR A 105 36.72 13.58 13.94
CA TYR A 105 36.97 14.41 12.75
C TYR A 105 36.21 13.94 11.49
N ASN A 106 35.05 13.33 11.66
CA ASN A 106 34.20 12.92 10.53
C ASN A 106 33.75 14.15 9.74
N THR A 107 33.56 13.99 8.44
CA THR A 107 32.95 15.02 7.59
C THR A 107 31.44 15.13 7.86
N LEU A 108 30.82 16.27 7.51
CA LEU A 108 29.36 16.43 7.61
C LEU A 108 28.59 15.34 6.84
N TYR A 109 29.13 14.87 5.72
CA TYR A 109 28.56 13.77 4.94
C TYR A 109 28.60 12.42 5.68
N GLU A 110 29.71 12.14 6.38
CA GLU A 110 29.83 10.92 7.19
C GLU A 110 28.90 10.97 8.40
N LEU A 111 28.78 12.13 9.06
CA LEU A 111 27.81 12.36 10.13
C LEU A 111 26.37 12.16 9.64
N GLN A 112 26.03 12.69 8.47
CA GLN A 112 24.71 12.48 7.87
C GLN A 112 24.44 11.00 7.60
N LYS A 113 25.42 10.28 7.02
CA LYS A 113 25.34 8.81 6.85
C LYS A 113 25.20 8.06 8.17
N GLN A 114 25.77 8.58 9.26
CA GLN A 114 25.66 7.98 10.58
C GLN A 114 24.27 8.21 11.18
N VAL A 115 23.70 9.41 11.03
CA VAL A 115 22.31 9.73 11.41
C VAL A 115 21.31 8.85 10.65
N GLU A 116 21.61 8.55 9.38
CA GLU A 116 20.81 7.63 8.59
C GLU A 116 20.89 6.17 9.06
N LYS A 117 21.85 5.79 9.90
CA LYS A 117 21.92 4.45 10.49
C LYS A 117 21.12 4.40 11.79
N PRO A 118 20.50 3.25 12.12
CA PRO A 118 19.75 3.11 13.34
C PRO A 118 20.73 2.97 14.51
N PRO A 119 20.41 3.51 15.69
CA PRO A 119 21.20 3.26 16.88
C PRO A 119 21.17 1.76 17.23
N VAL A 120 22.33 1.11 17.25
CA VAL A 120 22.47 -0.33 17.56
C VAL A 120 21.86 -0.67 18.93
N ASP A 121 21.92 0.27 19.87
CA ASP A 121 21.41 0.14 21.24
C ASP A 121 19.88 0.04 21.34
N LEU A 122 19.15 0.38 20.27
CA LEU A 122 17.69 0.20 20.22
C LEU A 122 17.28 -1.23 19.85
N ILE A 123 18.18 -2.04 19.27
CA ILE A 123 17.88 -3.43 18.89
C ILE A 123 17.52 -4.29 20.11
N PRO A 124 18.30 -4.29 21.22
CA PRO A 124 17.92 -5.02 22.44
C PRO A 124 16.59 -4.54 23.02
N PHE A 125 16.31 -3.24 22.94
CA PHE A 125 15.06 -2.65 23.41
C PHE A 125 13.86 -3.18 22.62
N TYR A 126 13.91 -3.20 21.29
CA TYR A 126 12.86 -3.80 20.46
C TYR A 126 12.75 -5.30 20.66
N GLY A 127 13.88 -6.00 20.87
CA GLY A 127 13.91 -7.40 21.25
C GLY A 127 13.15 -7.69 22.54
N HIS A 128 13.29 -6.83 23.56
CA HIS A 128 12.53 -6.93 24.80
C HIS A 128 11.03 -6.71 24.57
N MET A 129 10.64 -5.72 23.78
CA MET A 129 9.23 -5.47 23.43
C MET A 129 8.60 -6.68 22.72
N TRP A 130 9.31 -7.26 21.75
CA TRP A 130 8.88 -8.46 21.04
C TRP A 130 8.72 -9.66 21.97
N ASN A 131 9.71 -9.91 22.83
CA ASN A 131 9.66 -11.03 23.78
C ASN A 131 8.53 -10.89 24.81
N GLY A 132 8.10 -9.66 25.09
CA GLY A 132 6.93 -9.35 25.89
C GLY A 132 5.58 -9.64 25.21
N ILE A 133 5.55 -9.90 23.89
CA ILE A 133 4.33 -10.35 23.20
C ILE A 133 4.00 -11.76 23.70
N LYS A 134 2.75 -11.93 24.14
CA LYS A 134 2.25 -13.22 24.60
C LYS A 134 2.41 -14.30 23.52
N PRO A 135 2.86 -15.53 23.85
CA PRO A 135 3.11 -16.58 22.86
C PRO A 135 1.95 -16.81 21.88
N GLU A 136 0.70 -16.81 22.37
CA GLU A 136 -0.51 -17.00 21.56
C GLU A 136 -0.75 -15.91 20.51
N TYR A 137 -0.12 -14.74 20.66
CA TYR A 137 -0.25 -13.61 19.75
C TYR A 137 0.90 -13.50 18.74
N ARG A 138 1.99 -14.25 18.89
CA ARG A 138 3.20 -14.08 18.07
C ARG A 138 2.97 -14.36 16.59
N ILE A 139 2.15 -15.36 16.27
CA ILE A 139 1.78 -15.67 14.88
C ILE A 139 1.03 -14.49 14.26
N GLU A 140 0.04 -13.94 14.98
CA GLU A 140 -0.74 -12.80 14.49
C GLU A 140 0.12 -11.53 14.38
N ALA A 141 0.97 -11.29 15.38
CA ALA A 141 1.93 -10.19 15.36
C ALA A 141 2.81 -10.28 14.11
N SER A 142 3.42 -11.44 13.85
CA SER A 142 4.25 -11.68 12.67
C SER A 142 3.51 -11.38 11.36
N LYS A 143 2.24 -11.82 11.22
CA LYS A 143 1.39 -11.46 10.07
C LYS A 143 1.20 -9.96 9.91
N LEU A 144 0.89 -9.25 11.00
CA LEU A 144 0.70 -7.80 10.99
C LEU A 144 1.97 -7.07 10.56
N PHE A 145 3.13 -7.45 11.10
CA PHE A 145 4.41 -6.88 10.69
C PHE A 145 4.68 -7.11 9.21
N GLN A 146 4.52 -8.34 8.71
CA GLN A 146 4.74 -8.65 7.31
C GLN A 146 3.82 -7.87 6.36
N ILE A 147 2.54 -7.73 6.72
CA ILE A 147 1.55 -6.96 5.95
C ILE A 147 1.94 -5.48 5.91
N VAL A 148 2.21 -4.87 7.07
CA VAL A 148 2.58 -3.44 7.14
C VAL A 148 3.89 -3.19 6.40
N TRP A 149 4.89 -4.03 6.65
CA TRP A 149 6.20 -3.97 6.01
C TRP A 149 6.08 -3.95 4.49
N LYS A 150 5.43 -4.98 3.93
CA LYS A 150 5.22 -5.08 2.48
C LYS A 150 4.42 -3.91 1.94
N ALA A 151 3.32 -3.54 2.61
CA ALA A 151 2.46 -2.46 2.17
C ALA A 151 3.19 -1.11 2.10
N MET A 152 4.08 -0.83 3.08
CA MET A 152 4.91 0.38 3.15
C MET A 152 6.06 0.37 2.13
N MET A 153 6.79 -0.75 1.98
CA MET A 153 7.86 -0.87 0.97
C MET A 153 7.34 -0.65 -0.45
N ASP A 154 6.09 -1.02 -0.71
CA ASP A 154 5.48 -0.87 -2.01
C ASP A 154 5.06 0.59 -2.29
N GLU A 155 5.12 1.53 -1.33
CA GLU A 155 4.66 2.92 -1.48
C GLU A 155 5.62 3.76 -2.31
N ASP A 156 5.07 4.56 -3.23
CA ASP A 156 5.85 5.48 -4.04
C ASP A 156 6.20 6.69 -3.17
N ALA A 157 7.41 6.72 -2.63
CA ALA A 157 7.90 7.81 -1.79
C ALA A 157 7.85 9.20 -2.46
N GLU A 158 7.71 9.25 -3.78
CA GLU A 158 7.71 10.47 -4.59
C GLU A 158 6.30 10.96 -4.97
N GLN A 159 5.24 10.18 -4.73
CA GLN A 159 3.87 10.62 -4.99
C GLN A 159 3.37 11.46 -3.81
N PRO A 160 2.69 12.58 -4.05
CA PRO A 160 2.07 13.33 -2.96
C PRO A 160 0.97 12.49 -2.31
N GLU A 161 0.82 12.58 -0.98
CA GLU A 161 -0.11 11.74 -0.19
C GLU A 161 -1.57 11.78 -0.69
N TRP A 162 -1.99 12.82 -1.40
CA TRP A 162 -3.35 12.93 -1.97
C TRP A 162 -3.54 12.14 -3.28
N ALA A 163 -2.45 11.69 -3.93
CA ALA A 163 -2.48 11.01 -5.22
C ALA A 163 -2.65 9.49 -5.13
N TYR A 164 -2.66 8.90 -3.93
CA TYR A 164 -2.81 7.46 -3.75
C TYR A 164 -3.54 7.09 -2.45
N GLU A 165 -3.97 5.82 -2.39
CA GLU A 165 -4.58 5.20 -1.22
C GLU A 165 -3.55 4.30 -0.51
N HIS A 166 -3.30 4.56 0.77
CA HIS A 166 -2.35 3.78 1.58
C HIS A 166 -2.76 2.31 1.65
N ARG A 167 -1.83 1.40 1.36
CA ARG A 167 -2.06 -0.04 1.47
C ARG A 167 -2.02 -0.56 2.92
N HIS A 168 -1.58 0.27 3.85
CA HIS A 168 -1.44 -0.05 5.26
C HIS A 168 -2.53 0.63 6.13
N ARG A 169 -3.73 0.84 5.57
CA ARG A 169 -4.91 1.28 6.34
C ARG A 169 -5.29 0.24 7.40
N ALA A 170 -5.79 0.69 8.54
CA ALA A 170 -6.26 -0.19 9.59
C ALA A 170 -7.37 -1.14 9.11
N VAL A 171 -8.32 -0.64 8.29
CA VAL A 171 -9.35 -1.47 7.65
C VAL A 171 -8.75 -2.51 6.71
N THR A 172 -7.70 -2.17 5.97
CA THR A 172 -6.99 -3.13 5.11
C THR A 172 -6.36 -4.25 5.95
N LEU A 173 -5.71 -3.92 7.06
CA LEU A 173 -5.14 -4.91 7.97
C LEU A 173 -6.21 -5.79 8.63
N PHE A 174 -7.39 -5.23 8.95
CA PHE A 174 -8.52 -6.00 9.49
C PHE A 174 -8.90 -7.14 8.55
N PHE A 175 -9.19 -6.82 7.29
CA PHE A 175 -9.59 -7.85 6.33
C PHE A 175 -8.43 -8.77 5.95
N ALA A 176 -7.19 -8.28 5.92
CA ALA A 176 -6.02 -9.11 5.61
C ALA A 176 -5.69 -10.14 6.72
N THR A 177 -6.07 -9.88 7.97
CA THR A 177 -5.78 -10.75 9.11
C THR A 177 -6.98 -11.53 9.65
N THR A 178 -8.19 -11.20 9.19
CA THR A 178 -9.40 -11.94 9.53
C THR A 178 -9.29 -13.37 9.00
N LYS A 179 -9.41 -14.36 9.89
CA LYS A 179 -9.37 -15.77 9.50
C LYS A 179 -10.59 -16.07 8.65
N ASP A 180 -10.33 -16.60 7.47
CA ASP A 180 -11.28 -17.30 6.64
C ASP A 180 -10.95 -18.80 6.76
N PRO A 181 -11.67 -19.56 7.62
CA PRO A 181 -11.33 -20.94 7.95
C PRO A 181 -11.25 -21.88 6.75
N ASP A 182 -11.97 -21.57 5.66
CA ASP A 182 -12.10 -22.44 4.50
C ASP A 182 -11.56 -21.81 3.20
N GLN A 183 -10.91 -20.64 3.28
CA GLN A 183 -10.57 -19.82 2.12
C GLN A 183 -11.79 -19.52 1.22
N GLN A 184 -13.00 -19.57 1.79
CA GLN A 184 -14.25 -19.23 1.12
C GLN A 184 -14.53 -17.73 1.30
N VAL A 185 -13.59 -16.91 0.82
CA VAL A 185 -13.48 -15.45 1.01
C VAL A 185 -14.79 -14.71 0.67
N PHE A 186 -15.66 -15.36 -0.10
CA PHE A 186 -16.83 -14.83 -0.77
C PHE A 186 -18.16 -15.50 -0.37
N ALA A 187 -18.16 -16.46 0.58
CA ALA A 187 -19.39 -17.19 0.92
C ALA A 187 -20.38 -16.39 1.78
N CYS A 188 -19.90 -15.35 2.48
CA CYS A 188 -20.73 -14.50 3.33
C CYS A 188 -20.83 -13.08 2.75
N PRO A 189 -22.05 -12.54 2.56
CA PRO A 189 -22.23 -11.12 2.23
C PRO A 189 -21.57 -10.22 3.28
N ILE A 190 -20.96 -9.12 2.85
CA ILE A 190 -20.48 -8.06 3.76
C ILE A 190 -21.53 -6.97 3.77
N LEU A 191 -21.68 -6.34 4.93
CA LEU A 191 -22.33 -5.05 5.02
C LEU A 191 -21.54 -4.00 4.22
N PRO A 192 -22.23 -3.03 3.60
CA PRO A 192 -21.56 -1.89 2.98
C PRO A 192 -20.56 -1.22 3.92
N LEU A 193 -19.35 -0.93 3.42
CA LEU A 193 -18.28 -0.26 4.16
C LEU A 193 -18.52 1.25 4.22
N THR A 194 -19.52 1.63 5.01
CA THR A 194 -19.75 3.03 5.37
C THR A 194 -18.56 3.60 6.15
N THR A 195 -18.42 4.93 6.18
CA THR A 195 -17.41 5.59 7.02
C THR A 195 -17.50 5.17 8.50
N ILE A 196 -18.72 4.98 9.02
CA ILE A 196 -18.95 4.52 10.40
C ILE A 196 -18.37 3.11 10.60
N LEU A 197 -18.73 2.16 9.72
CA LEU A 197 -18.22 0.79 9.82
C LEU A 197 -16.69 0.74 9.69
N LYS A 198 -16.11 1.51 8.76
CA LYS A 198 -14.65 1.64 8.64
C LYS A 198 -14.01 2.13 9.94
N ALA A 199 -14.61 3.13 10.60
CA ALA A 199 -14.13 3.66 11.87
C ALA A 199 -14.20 2.62 12.99
N GLU A 200 -15.28 1.84 13.07
CA GLU A 200 -15.43 0.73 14.02
C GLU A 200 -14.37 -0.35 13.81
N LEU A 201 -14.16 -0.78 12.57
CA LEU A 201 -13.13 -1.75 12.20
C LEU A 201 -11.72 -1.23 12.49
N ALA A 202 -11.45 0.05 12.21
CA ALA A 202 -10.17 0.68 12.53
C ALA A 202 -9.92 0.73 14.04
N LYS A 203 -10.92 1.07 14.84
CA LYS A 203 -10.84 1.06 16.32
C LYS A 203 -10.61 -0.34 16.87
N PHE A 204 -11.27 -1.35 16.30
CA PHE A 204 -11.02 -2.75 16.65
C PHE A 204 -9.57 -3.14 16.35
N MET A 205 -9.04 -2.74 15.19
CA MET A 205 -7.64 -2.99 14.83
C MET A 205 -6.65 -2.25 15.71
N GLU A 206 -6.93 -1.03 16.13
CA GLU A 206 -6.11 -0.30 17.10
C GLU A 206 -5.94 -1.12 18.40
N GLY A 207 -7.04 -1.70 18.92
CA GLY A 207 -7.00 -2.58 20.09
C GLY A 207 -6.15 -3.85 19.88
N ARG A 208 -6.23 -4.45 18.68
CA ARG A 208 -5.38 -5.59 18.31
C ARG A 208 -3.90 -5.20 18.26
N LEU A 209 -3.56 -4.10 17.61
CA LEU A 209 -2.18 -3.62 17.51
C LEU A 209 -1.55 -3.39 18.89
N ARG A 210 -2.29 -2.77 19.82
CA ARG A 210 -1.82 -2.56 21.20
C ARG A 210 -1.44 -3.85 21.93
N SER A 211 -2.13 -4.96 21.65
CA SER A 211 -1.91 -6.24 22.33
C SER A 211 -0.97 -7.20 21.59
N ARG A 212 -0.93 -7.14 20.25
CA ARG A 212 -0.09 -8.01 19.41
C ARG A 212 1.27 -7.42 19.07
N CYS A 213 1.39 -6.10 19.01
CA CYS A 213 2.60 -5.45 18.48
C CYS A 213 3.38 -4.67 19.54
N MET A 214 2.85 -4.54 20.78
CA MET A 214 3.53 -3.93 21.93
C MET A 214 4.06 -2.51 21.71
N GLY A 215 3.53 -1.77 20.72
CA GLY A 215 3.99 -0.43 20.35
C GLY A 215 5.12 -0.40 19.32
N LEU A 216 5.42 -1.52 18.66
CA LEU A 216 6.32 -1.56 17.49
C LEU A 216 5.57 -1.18 16.19
N LEU A 217 4.25 -1.31 16.17
CA LEU A 217 3.37 -0.77 15.13
C LEU A 217 2.50 0.32 15.73
N ASP A 218 2.41 1.44 15.01
CA ASP A 218 1.69 2.63 15.41
C ASP A 218 0.46 2.89 14.55
N PHE A 219 -0.58 3.37 15.21
CA PHE A 219 -1.88 3.68 14.63
C PHE A 219 -2.04 5.20 14.56
N HIS A 220 -2.31 5.72 13.36
CA HIS A 220 -2.32 7.16 13.07
C HIS A 220 -3.64 7.59 12.43
N CYS A 221 -4.39 8.46 13.11
CA CYS A 221 -5.65 9.04 12.62
C CYS A 221 -5.48 10.46 12.05
N ALA A 222 -4.29 11.06 12.18
CA ALA A 222 -4.10 12.50 12.04
C ALA A 222 -3.30 12.89 10.77
N GLU A 223 -3.69 12.36 9.61
CA GLU A 223 -3.11 12.84 8.35
C GLU A 223 -3.43 14.32 8.14
N ALA A 224 -2.47 15.07 7.60
CA ALA A 224 -2.62 16.51 7.37
C ALA A 224 -3.86 16.84 6.53
N ARG A 225 -4.17 15.96 5.55
CA ARG A 225 -5.34 16.09 4.67
C ARG A 225 -6.69 15.91 5.36
N TYR A 226 -6.73 15.38 6.59
CA TYR A 226 -7.98 15.11 7.32
C TYR A 226 -8.15 15.94 8.60
N ARG A 227 -7.29 16.94 8.85
CA ARG A 227 -7.36 17.74 10.09
C ARG A 227 -8.72 18.40 10.32
N GLY A 228 -9.39 18.85 9.26
CA GLY A 228 -10.71 19.49 9.32
C GLY A 228 -11.91 18.53 9.25
N GLU A 229 -11.68 17.23 9.09
CA GLU A 229 -12.76 16.24 8.98
C GLU A 229 -13.24 15.76 10.37
N PRO A 230 -14.46 15.20 10.48
CA PRO A 230 -14.94 14.58 11.71
C PRO A 230 -14.02 13.44 12.20
N ASP A 231 -14.01 13.18 13.50
CA ASP A 231 -13.12 12.16 14.09
C ASP A 231 -13.43 10.75 13.60
N GLU A 232 -14.70 10.45 13.33
CA GLU A 232 -15.13 9.20 12.69
C GLU A 232 -14.48 9.02 11.32
N PHE A 233 -14.41 10.10 10.52
CA PHE A 233 -13.77 10.07 9.21
C PHE A 233 -12.25 9.87 9.35
N LYS A 234 -11.60 10.59 10.26
CA LYS A 234 -10.17 10.40 10.57
C LYS A 234 -9.85 8.94 10.97
N LEU A 235 -10.72 8.32 11.76
CA LEU A 235 -10.60 6.92 12.17
C LEU A 235 -10.80 5.96 11.01
N ALA A 236 -11.81 6.18 10.15
CA ALA A 236 -12.08 5.35 8.98
C ALA A 236 -10.87 5.23 8.03
N TYR A 237 -10.07 6.28 7.96
CA TYR A 237 -8.86 6.36 7.15
C TYR A 237 -7.58 6.29 7.99
N ALA A 238 -7.62 5.72 9.20
CA ALA A 238 -6.42 5.57 10.00
C ALA A 238 -5.39 4.64 9.31
N LYS A 239 -4.12 5.03 9.35
CA LYS A 239 -3.00 4.26 8.81
C LYS A 239 -2.20 3.58 9.91
N VAL A 240 -1.56 2.46 9.57
CA VAL A 240 -0.73 1.68 10.49
C VAL A 240 0.70 1.64 9.96
N GLN A 241 1.64 2.17 10.73
CA GLN A 241 3.04 2.30 10.32
C GLN A 241 3.95 1.69 11.38
N LEU A 242 5.23 1.52 11.05
CA LEU A 242 6.25 1.21 12.05
C LEU A 242 6.38 2.39 13.02
N ALA A 243 6.60 2.11 14.30
CA ALA A 243 6.67 3.17 15.31
C ALA A 243 7.86 4.14 15.13
N ASN A 244 8.93 3.69 14.45
CA ASN A 244 10.05 4.51 14.02
C ASN A 244 10.82 3.75 12.94
N ARG A 245 11.61 4.45 12.12
CA ARG A 245 12.57 3.86 11.17
C ARG A 245 13.42 2.75 11.79
N SER A 246 13.96 2.90 12.99
CA SER A 246 14.83 1.89 13.60
C SER A 246 14.12 0.54 13.90
N VAL A 247 12.78 0.51 13.96
CA VAL A 247 12.01 -0.74 14.00
C VAL A 247 12.12 -1.49 12.67
N SER A 248 12.29 -0.76 11.56
CA SER A 248 12.40 -1.35 10.22
C SER A 248 13.63 -2.23 10.12
N GLU A 249 14.75 -1.71 10.56
CA GLU A 249 16.04 -2.38 10.51
C GLU A 249 16.12 -3.51 11.54
N PHE A 250 15.42 -3.36 12.68
CA PHE A 250 15.21 -4.46 13.61
C PHE A 250 14.48 -5.64 12.96
N LEU A 251 13.45 -5.39 12.13
CA LEU A 251 12.73 -6.44 11.42
C LEU A 251 13.60 -7.11 10.35
N ASP A 252 14.43 -6.33 9.64
CA ASP A 252 15.35 -6.86 8.61
C ASP A 252 16.36 -7.87 9.20
N ILE A 253 16.83 -7.64 10.42
CA ILE A 253 17.83 -8.50 11.10
C ILE A 253 17.14 -9.69 11.82
N ARG A 254 15.83 -9.66 12.01
CA ARG A 254 15.05 -10.66 12.79
C ARG A 254 14.23 -11.58 11.91
N ALA A 255 14.91 -12.39 11.09
CA ALA A 255 14.27 -13.44 10.29
C ALA A 255 13.40 -14.40 11.12
N ASP A 256 13.72 -14.59 12.41
CA ASP A 256 12.94 -15.41 13.34
C ASP A 256 11.54 -14.83 13.64
N ILE A 257 11.34 -13.51 13.52
CA ILE A 257 10.01 -12.89 13.61
C ILE A 257 9.14 -13.34 12.43
N LEU A 258 9.71 -13.41 11.24
CA LEU A 258 9.04 -13.85 10.02
C LEU A 258 8.77 -15.38 10.05
N ALA A 259 9.68 -16.14 10.67
CA ALA A 259 9.57 -17.60 10.80
C ALA A 259 8.30 -18.07 11.55
N TYR A 260 7.69 -17.24 12.40
CA TYR A 260 6.43 -17.58 13.09
C TYR A 260 5.25 -17.86 12.15
N THR A 261 5.32 -17.44 10.89
CA THR A 261 4.30 -17.74 9.88
C THR A 261 4.62 -18.93 8.98
N GLU A 262 5.81 -19.51 9.10
CA GLU A 262 6.18 -20.71 8.37
C GLU A 262 5.23 -21.87 8.71
N GLY A 263 4.82 -22.61 7.67
CA GLY A 263 3.85 -23.71 7.83
C GLY A 263 2.41 -23.28 8.12
N THR A 264 2.11 -21.99 8.30
CA THR A 264 0.74 -21.51 8.56
C THR A 264 -0.09 -21.32 7.29
N GLY A 265 0.52 -21.47 6.11
CA GLY A 265 -0.11 -21.16 4.81
C GLY A 265 -0.38 -19.67 4.59
N PHE A 266 0.20 -18.80 5.42
CA PHE A 266 0.08 -17.36 5.30
C PHE A 266 0.94 -16.84 4.15
N ASP A 267 0.33 -16.03 3.30
CA ASP A 267 1.00 -15.27 2.26
C ASP A 267 0.54 -13.81 2.34
N THR A 268 1.49 -12.90 2.46
CA THR A 268 1.25 -11.48 2.65
C THR A 268 0.54 -10.85 1.45
N ARG A 269 0.93 -11.24 0.24
CA ARG A 269 0.36 -10.70 -1.01
C ARG A 269 -1.08 -11.17 -1.17
N ILE A 270 -1.34 -12.46 -0.98
CA ILE A 270 -2.69 -13.05 -1.01
C ILE A 270 -3.58 -12.38 0.04
N SER A 271 -3.07 -12.16 1.26
CA SER A 271 -3.82 -11.53 2.34
C SER A 271 -4.20 -10.08 2.02
N LEU A 272 -3.28 -9.31 1.43
CA LEU A 272 -3.56 -7.95 0.96
C LEU A 272 -4.54 -7.93 -0.21
N MET A 273 -4.35 -8.79 -1.21
CA MET A 273 -5.28 -8.91 -2.34
C MET A 273 -6.68 -9.25 -1.87
N ARG A 274 -6.83 -10.25 -0.97
CA ARG A 274 -8.11 -10.58 -0.33
C ARG A 274 -8.74 -9.37 0.32
N SER A 275 -7.95 -8.60 1.08
CA SER A 275 -8.42 -7.39 1.75
C SER A 275 -8.97 -6.36 0.76
N PHE A 276 -8.25 -6.06 -0.32
CA PHE A 276 -8.72 -5.11 -1.32
C PHE A 276 -9.97 -5.59 -2.04
N VAL A 277 -10.01 -6.86 -2.45
CA VAL A 277 -11.19 -7.45 -3.11
C VAL A 277 -12.40 -7.43 -2.19
N ARG A 278 -12.22 -7.72 -0.90
CA ARG A 278 -13.28 -7.64 0.11
C ARG A 278 -13.79 -6.21 0.30
N GLN A 279 -12.90 -5.22 0.26
CA GLN A 279 -13.28 -3.81 0.31
C GLN A 279 -14.03 -3.36 -0.95
N ILE A 280 -13.64 -3.85 -2.14
CA ILE A 280 -14.37 -3.64 -3.41
C ILE A 280 -15.77 -4.26 -3.34
N GLU A 281 -15.88 -5.45 -2.77
CA GLU A 281 -17.16 -6.15 -2.58
C GLU A 281 -18.10 -5.40 -1.64
N ALA A 282 -17.58 -4.80 -0.57
CA ALA A 282 -18.37 -3.99 0.36
C ALA A 282 -18.45 -2.51 -0.01
N TRP A 283 -17.85 -2.08 -1.12
CA TRP A 283 -17.77 -0.66 -1.45
C TRP A 283 -19.18 -0.07 -1.67
N GLU A 284 -19.40 1.14 -1.17
CA GLU A 284 -20.64 1.87 -1.39
C GLU A 284 -20.28 3.32 -1.70
N PRO A 285 -20.86 3.93 -2.74
CA PRO A 285 -20.68 5.35 -3.01
C PRO A 285 -21.28 6.15 -1.85
N GLU A 286 -20.47 6.97 -1.18
CA GLU A 286 -20.93 7.87 -0.12
C GLU A 286 -21.62 9.11 -0.73
N LYS A 287 -21.27 9.47 -1.96
CA LYS A 287 -21.88 10.53 -2.79
C LYS A 287 -22.14 10.06 -4.22
N SER A 288 -23.10 10.69 -4.90
CA SER A 288 -23.48 10.35 -6.29
C SER A 288 -22.34 10.50 -7.30
N TYR A 289 -21.37 11.37 -7.02
CA TYR A 289 -20.18 11.61 -7.83
C TYR A 289 -18.96 10.74 -7.43
N ASP A 290 -19.07 9.83 -6.47
CA ASP A 290 -17.94 8.93 -6.12
C ASP A 290 -17.63 7.90 -7.23
N PHE A 291 -18.55 7.73 -8.18
CA PHE A 291 -18.31 7.03 -9.44
C PHE A 291 -17.65 7.92 -10.52
N GLU A 292 -17.73 9.25 -10.37
CA GLU A 292 -17.08 10.20 -11.26
C GLU A 292 -15.65 10.44 -10.77
N TYR A 293 -14.66 10.07 -11.58
CA TYR A 293 -13.26 10.40 -11.29
C TYR A 293 -13.03 11.90 -11.55
N ASN A 294 -13.54 12.77 -10.69
CA ASN A 294 -13.19 14.18 -10.72
C ASN A 294 -11.82 14.34 -10.05
N LYS A 295 -10.82 14.83 -10.80
CA LYS A 295 -9.48 15.17 -10.28
C LYS A 295 -9.53 16.08 -9.03
N SER A 296 -10.64 16.78 -8.80
CA SER A 296 -10.84 17.66 -7.63
C SER A 296 -11.39 16.96 -6.38
N THR A 297 -11.99 15.76 -6.49
CA THR A 297 -12.48 14.99 -5.34
C THR A 297 -11.63 13.74 -5.17
N GLY A 298 -10.41 13.90 -4.65
CA GLY A 298 -9.47 12.82 -4.28
C GLY A 298 -9.94 11.95 -3.12
N ARG A 299 -11.25 11.69 -3.03
CA ARG A 299 -11.90 10.95 -1.95
C ARG A 299 -12.43 9.65 -2.57
N GLN A 300 -11.86 8.51 -2.15
CA GLN A 300 -12.64 7.27 -1.98
C GLN A 300 -13.02 6.46 -3.23
N THR A 301 -12.17 6.47 -4.27
CA THR A 301 -12.49 5.72 -5.49
C THR A 301 -12.13 4.23 -5.39
N ILE A 302 -13.04 3.37 -5.85
CA ILE A 302 -12.83 1.93 -6.07
C ILE A 302 -11.55 1.65 -6.91
N TRP A 303 -11.17 2.60 -7.76
CA TRP A 303 -9.99 2.55 -8.62
C TRP A 303 -8.68 2.46 -7.86
N PHE A 304 -8.56 3.07 -6.69
CA PHE A 304 -7.36 2.93 -5.88
C PHE A 304 -7.19 1.50 -5.34
N LEU A 305 -8.29 0.84 -4.97
CA LEU A 305 -8.27 -0.57 -4.52
C LEU A 305 -7.90 -1.51 -5.68
N VAL A 306 -8.43 -1.25 -6.87
CA VAL A 306 -8.07 -1.97 -8.10
C VAL A 306 -6.58 -1.75 -8.42
N GLY A 307 -6.12 -0.50 -8.44
CA GLY A 307 -4.72 -0.16 -8.71
C GLY A 307 -3.75 -0.81 -7.72
N ASN A 308 -4.08 -0.81 -6.43
CA ASN A 308 -3.30 -1.48 -5.39
C ASN A 308 -3.24 -3.00 -5.60
N THR A 309 -4.36 -3.63 -5.99
CA THR A 309 -4.41 -5.06 -6.31
C THR A 309 -3.54 -5.38 -7.53
N MET A 310 -3.69 -4.61 -8.62
CA MET A 310 -2.91 -4.82 -9.84
C MET A 310 -1.41 -4.58 -9.64
N ARG A 311 -1.02 -3.67 -8.73
CA ARG A 311 0.39 -3.44 -8.37
C ARG A 311 1.01 -4.65 -7.68
N LEU A 312 0.31 -5.25 -6.72
CA LEU A 312 0.77 -6.48 -6.04
C LEU A 312 0.98 -7.64 -7.02
N VAL A 313 0.10 -7.76 -8.00
CA VAL A 313 0.17 -8.79 -9.04
C VAL A 313 1.33 -8.55 -10.00
N SER A 314 1.55 -7.29 -10.40
CA SER A 314 2.68 -6.88 -11.24
C SER A 314 4.03 -7.35 -10.65
N GLN A 315 4.18 -7.19 -9.33
CA GLN A 315 5.38 -7.59 -8.59
C GLN A 315 5.56 -9.11 -8.48
N ALA A 316 4.49 -9.90 -8.63
CA ALA A 316 4.59 -11.36 -8.60
C ALA A 316 5.24 -11.92 -9.88
N GLY A 317 5.36 -11.12 -10.95
CA GLY A 317 5.93 -11.55 -12.22
C GLY A 317 5.15 -12.72 -12.81
N THR A 318 5.85 -13.83 -13.09
CA THR A 318 5.26 -15.09 -13.58
C THR A 318 4.70 -15.98 -12.47
N SER A 319 5.00 -15.68 -11.20
CA SER A 319 4.73 -16.55 -10.06
C SER A 319 3.38 -16.28 -9.38
N LEU A 320 2.29 -16.31 -10.15
CA LEU A 320 0.93 -16.22 -9.59
C LEU A 320 0.37 -17.60 -9.24
N SER A 321 -0.13 -17.74 -8.02
CA SER A 321 -0.89 -18.91 -7.59
C SER A 321 -2.29 -18.93 -8.22
N LYS A 322 -2.89 -20.13 -8.29
CA LYS A 322 -4.29 -20.32 -8.74
C LYS A 322 -5.28 -19.48 -7.93
N LEU A 323 -5.01 -19.30 -6.64
CA LEU A 323 -5.83 -18.50 -5.75
C LEU A 323 -5.78 -17.01 -6.12
N GLU A 324 -4.60 -16.46 -6.41
CA GLU A 324 -4.45 -15.06 -6.84
C GLU A 324 -5.16 -14.79 -8.16
N VAL A 325 -5.09 -15.72 -9.11
CA VAL A 325 -5.85 -15.63 -10.37
C VAL A 325 -7.36 -15.65 -10.10
N THR A 326 -7.83 -16.50 -9.18
CA THR A 326 -9.24 -16.55 -8.79
C THR A 326 -9.70 -15.25 -8.11
N LEU A 327 -8.85 -14.65 -7.27
CA LEU A 327 -9.11 -13.34 -6.66
C LEU A 327 -9.24 -12.23 -7.72
N LEU A 328 -8.41 -12.27 -8.76
CA LEU A 328 -8.47 -11.30 -9.87
C LEU A 328 -9.72 -11.47 -10.73
N ASP A 329 -10.07 -12.72 -11.09
CA ASP A 329 -11.31 -13.02 -11.82
C ASP A 329 -12.55 -12.56 -11.02
N HIS A 330 -12.51 -12.74 -9.70
CA HIS A 330 -13.59 -12.29 -8.82
C HIS A 330 -13.65 -10.75 -8.73
N MET A 331 -12.51 -10.09 -8.53
CA MET A 331 -12.42 -8.62 -8.56
C MET A 331 -12.99 -8.06 -9.87
N ASN A 332 -12.60 -8.65 -11.00
CA ASN A 332 -13.07 -8.25 -12.32
C ASN A 332 -14.60 -8.32 -12.42
N SER A 333 -15.19 -9.41 -11.93
CA SER A 333 -16.64 -9.62 -11.93
C SER A 333 -17.37 -8.63 -11.02
N LEU A 334 -16.83 -8.37 -9.82
CA LEU A 334 -17.39 -7.41 -8.87
C LEU A 334 -17.39 -5.98 -9.42
N VAL A 335 -16.27 -5.54 -9.98
CA VAL A 335 -16.15 -4.19 -10.54
C VAL A 335 -17.07 -4.05 -11.76
N GLN A 336 -17.15 -5.06 -12.64
CA GLN A 336 -18.10 -5.05 -13.77
C GLN A 336 -19.54 -4.90 -13.28
N ALA A 337 -19.97 -5.68 -12.30
CA ALA A 337 -21.34 -5.64 -11.77
C ALA A 337 -21.68 -4.26 -11.19
N ARG A 338 -20.74 -3.63 -10.48
CA ARG A 338 -20.91 -2.30 -9.88
C ARG A 338 -20.93 -1.20 -10.93
N CYS A 339 -19.98 -1.23 -11.86
CA CYS A 339 -19.92 -0.28 -12.96
C CYS A 339 -21.11 -0.41 -13.91
N GLN A 340 -21.78 -1.58 -13.99
CA GLN A 340 -22.95 -1.77 -14.85
C GLN A 340 -24.05 -0.75 -14.56
N THR A 341 -24.28 -0.38 -13.29
CA THR A 341 -25.26 0.65 -12.92
C THR A 341 -24.86 2.02 -13.45
N TYR A 342 -23.58 2.41 -13.30
CA TYR A 342 -23.05 3.67 -13.84
C TYR A 342 -23.06 3.69 -15.38
N ILE A 343 -22.65 2.60 -16.02
CA ILE A 343 -22.75 2.38 -17.47
C ILE A 343 -24.20 2.51 -17.92
N ASN A 344 -25.19 2.12 -17.12
CA ASN A 344 -26.59 2.28 -17.51
C ASN A 344 -27.13 3.72 -17.31
N HIS A 345 -26.64 4.46 -16.31
CA HIS A 345 -27.18 5.79 -15.92
C HIS A 345 -26.47 6.98 -16.60
N SER A 346 -25.14 6.99 -16.68
CA SER A 346 -24.35 8.11 -17.25
C SER A 346 -24.47 8.22 -18.77
N TRP A 347 -25.02 7.19 -19.41
CA TRP A 347 -25.27 7.12 -20.85
C TRP A 347 -26.45 7.97 -21.35
N ASN A 348 -27.19 8.64 -20.45
CA ASN A 348 -28.28 9.55 -20.81
C ASN A 348 -27.90 11.04 -20.75
N LEU A 349 -26.67 11.40 -20.36
CA LEU A 349 -26.26 12.80 -20.26
C LEU A 349 -25.49 13.27 -21.50
N ASN A 350 -26.25 13.69 -22.52
CA ASN A 350 -25.97 14.81 -23.43
C ASN A 350 -24.49 15.15 -23.78
N THR A 351 -23.77 14.26 -24.45
CA THR A 351 -22.71 14.69 -25.36
C THR A 351 -22.93 14.03 -26.71
N GLY A 352 -23.46 14.79 -27.67
CA GLY A 352 -23.67 14.37 -29.05
C GLY A 352 -22.36 14.17 -29.83
N GLN A 353 -21.42 13.41 -29.28
CA GLN A 353 -20.17 13.04 -29.94
C GLN A 353 -19.82 11.56 -29.66
N TYR A 354 -19.79 10.81 -30.77
CA TYR A 354 -19.18 9.49 -30.98
C TYR A 354 -19.79 8.27 -30.24
N GLY A 355 -20.87 7.73 -30.83
CA GLY A 355 -20.88 6.35 -31.34
C GLY A 355 -20.44 5.19 -30.43
N LEU A 356 -20.86 5.15 -29.17
CA LEU A 356 -20.59 4.01 -28.30
C LEU A 356 -21.74 3.01 -28.37
N ASN A 357 -21.44 1.75 -28.69
CA ASN A 357 -22.45 0.71 -28.76
C ASN A 357 -22.75 0.19 -27.34
N LYS A 358 -24.01 0.30 -26.88
CA LYS A 358 -24.52 -0.15 -25.55
C LYS A 358 -24.18 -1.60 -25.18
N LYS A 359 -23.74 -2.42 -26.13
CA LYS A 359 -23.67 -3.88 -26.02
C LYS A 359 -22.31 -4.44 -25.56
N TYR A 360 -21.23 -3.67 -25.55
CA TYR A 360 -19.86 -4.22 -25.42
C TYR A 360 -18.86 -3.34 -24.62
N CYS A 361 -19.25 -2.76 -23.49
CA CYS A 361 -18.34 -1.98 -22.65
C CYS A 361 -17.99 -2.72 -21.36
N HIS A 362 -16.71 -3.03 -21.20
CA HIS A 362 -16.15 -3.57 -19.97
C HIS A 362 -15.62 -2.41 -19.09
N TRP A 363 -15.61 -2.58 -17.77
CA TRP A 363 -15.26 -1.48 -16.86
C TRP A 363 -13.83 -0.95 -17.05
N SER A 364 -12.91 -1.76 -17.58
CA SER A 364 -11.51 -1.36 -17.81
C SER A 364 -11.32 -0.31 -18.91
N ASP A 365 -12.36 -0.03 -19.71
CA ASP A 365 -12.39 1.10 -20.64
C ASP A 365 -12.51 2.46 -19.92
N PHE A 366 -13.02 2.47 -18.69
CA PHE A 366 -13.27 3.69 -17.91
C PHE A 366 -12.19 3.97 -16.87
N VAL A 367 -11.13 3.17 -16.82
CA VAL A 367 -10.00 3.40 -15.91
C VAL A 367 -9.31 4.70 -16.33
N ALA A 368 -9.32 5.68 -15.41
CA ALA A 368 -9.07 7.10 -15.67
C ALA A 368 -7.66 7.49 -16.13
N GLU A 369 -6.75 6.53 -16.31
CA GLU A 369 -5.37 6.78 -16.69
C GLU A 369 -5.25 7.43 -18.08
N GLU A 370 -6.31 7.43 -18.89
CA GLU A 370 -6.27 7.85 -20.30
C GLU A 370 -7.50 8.70 -20.69
N TYR A 371 -7.76 9.77 -19.96
CA TYR A 371 -8.94 10.66 -20.14
C TYR A 371 -9.05 11.35 -21.53
N ASN A 372 -8.08 11.15 -22.42
CA ASN A 372 -8.02 11.75 -23.75
C ASN A 372 -8.16 10.73 -24.89
N ARG A 373 -8.85 9.59 -24.63
CA ARG A 373 -9.14 8.59 -25.67
C ARG A 373 -10.11 9.17 -26.71
N PRO A 374 -9.80 9.10 -28.01
CA PRO A 374 -10.70 9.58 -29.06
C PRO A 374 -12.00 8.76 -29.18
N VAL A 375 -11.98 7.48 -28.77
CA VAL A 375 -13.12 6.54 -28.66
C VAL A 375 -12.74 5.39 -27.69
N PRO A 376 -13.69 4.64 -27.10
CA PRO A 376 -13.42 3.44 -26.32
C PRO A 376 -12.68 2.41 -27.13
N TRP A 377 -11.69 1.78 -26.50
CA TRP A 377 -10.87 0.76 -27.11
C TRP A 377 -11.38 -0.65 -26.81
N HIS A 378 -12.56 -0.81 -26.22
CA HIS A 378 -13.18 -2.10 -25.94
C HIS A 378 -12.27 -3.02 -25.11
N ASP A 379 -11.57 -2.44 -24.14
CA ASP A 379 -10.60 -3.14 -23.29
C ASP A 379 -11.26 -4.24 -22.49
N SER A 380 -10.66 -5.43 -22.50
CA SER A 380 -10.98 -6.48 -21.55
C SER A 380 -10.14 -6.34 -20.27
N PHE A 381 -10.42 -7.20 -19.28
CA PHE A 381 -9.53 -7.33 -18.12
C PHE A 381 -8.13 -7.82 -18.51
N LEU A 382 -7.98 -8.60 -19.58
CA LEU A 382 -6.68 -9.02 -20.10
C LEU A 382 -5.86 -7.81 -20.55
N ASN A 383 -6.47 -6.81 -21.19
CA ASN A 383 -5.78 -5.58 -21.59
C ASN A 383 -5.32 -4.77 -20.38
N LEU A 384 -6.14 -4.72 -19.32
CA LEU A 384 -5.73 -4.12 -18.05
C LEU A 384 -4.57 -4.88 -17.41
N ALA A 385 -4.61 -6.22 -17.41
CA ALA A 385 -3.52 -7.05 -16.91
C ALA A 385 -2.22 -6.82 -17.70
N VAL A 386 -2.31 -6.65 -19.03
CA VAL A 386 -1.15 -6.30 -19.86
C VAL A 386 -0.58 -4.94 -19.47
N ARG A 387 -1.43 -3.90 -19.42
CA ARG A 387 -1.06 -2.56 -18.92
C ARG A 387 -0.38 -2.60 -17.56
N HIS A 388 -0.82 -3.52 -16.70
CA HIS A 388 -0.28 -3.66 -15.37
C HIS A 388 0.95 -4.56 -15.23
N ARG A 389 1.46 -5.14 -16.33
CA ARG A 389 2.55 -6.13 -16.30
C ARG A 389 2.25 -7.35 -15.42
N ALA A 390 0.99 -7.75 -15.37
CA ALA A 390 0.54 -8.93 -14.63
C ALA A 390 0.85 -10.22 -15.43
N ILE A 391 2.13 -10.48 -15.73
CA ILE A 391 2.58 -11.52 -16.69
C ILE A 391 2.01 -12.90 -16.33
N GLY A 392 2.08 -13.30 -15.06
CA GLY A 392 1.56 -14.59 -14.62
C GLY A 392 0.04 -14.73 -14.80
N TYR A 393 -0.72 -13.63 -14.65
CA TYR A 393 -2.16 -13.64 -14.93
C TYR A 393 -2.42 -13.70 -16.44
N VAL A 394 -1.70 -12.91 -17.24
CA VAL A 394 -1.80 -12.93 -18.71
C VAL A 394 -1.56 -14.35 -19.23
N GLN A 395 -0.48 -14.99 -18.81
CA GLN A 395 -0.16 -16.36 -19.21
C GLN A 395 -1.28 -17.35 -18.84
N GLN A 396 -1.75 -17.33 -17.58
CA GLN A 396 -2.79 -18.25 -17.13
C GLN A 396 -4.14 -17.98 -17.80
N SER A 397 -4.47 -16.73 -18.08
CA SER A 397 -5.69 -16.34 -18.78
C SER A 397 -5.68 -16.83 -20.23
N LEU A 398 -4.56 -16.66 -20.94
CA LEU A 398 -4.39 -17.17 -22.31
C LEU A 398 -4.47 -18.71 -22.37
N MET A 399 -3.83 -19.40 -21.43
CA MET A 399 -3.96 -20.87 -21.29
C MET A 399 -5.40 -21.30 -21.02
N LYS A 400 -6.11 -20.61 -20.12
CA LYS A 400 -7.52 -20.87 -19.80
C LYS A 400 -8.44 -20.64 -21.00
N ALA A 401 -8.06 -19.75 -21.92
CA ALA A 401 -8.75 -19.52 -23.18
C ALA A 401 -8.45 -20.56 -24.27
N GLY A 402 -7.62 -21.57 -23.98
CA GLY A 402 -7.26 -22.63 -24.93
C GLY A 402 -6.18 -22.24 -25.93
N LEU A 403 -5.50 -21.11 -25.73
CA LEU A 403 -4.35 -20.73 -26.55
C LEU A 403 -3.12 -21.53 -26.14
N SER A 404 -2.37 -22.00 -27.14
CA SER A 404 -1.08 -22.66 -26.96
C SER A 404 0.04 -21.75 -27.45
N ARG A 405 1.21 -21.82 -26.81
CA ARG A 405 2.40 -21.16 -27.34
C ARG A 405 2.69 -21.68 -28.74
N MET A 406 2.93 -20.77 -29.67
CA MET A 406 3.45 -21.11 -30.98
C MET A 406 4.84 -21.72 -30.81
N PRO A 407 5.13 -22.87 -31.43
CA PRO A 407 6.47 -23.44 -31.39
C PRO A 407 7.43 -22.45 -32.04
N GLY A 408 8.47 -22.03 -31.30
CA GLY A 408 9.50 -21.14 -31.81
C GLY A 408 10.16 -21.70 -33.08
N PRO A 409 10.65 -20.85 -33.98
CA PRO A 409 11.14 -21.31 -35.28
C PRO A 409 12.34 -22.26 -35.09
N THR A 410 12.22 -23.51 -35.52
CA THR A 410 13.29 -24.51 -35.46
C THR A 410 14.36 -24.31 -36.54
N GLY A 411 14.51 -23.07 -37.05
CA GLY A 411 15.51 -22.67 -38.03
C GLY A 411 15.23 -23.06 -39.50
N GLY A 412 14.13 -23.76 -39.78
CA GLY A 412 13.76 -24.16 -41.14
C GLY A 412 13.08 -23.03 -41.94
N SER A 413 13.39 -22.89 -43.23
CA SER A 413 12.77 -21.87 -44.12
C SER A 413 11.23 -21.99 -44.21
N LEU A 414 10.71 -23.23 -44.24
CA LEU A 414 9.27 -23.52 -44.18
C LEU A 414 8.66 -23.19 -42.82
N ASP A 415 9.46 -23.33 -41.75
CA ASP A 415 9.03 -23.10 -40.37
C ASP A 415 8.90 -21.60 -40.08
N ASN A 416 9.85 -20.79 -40.55
CA ASN A 416 9.74 -19.32 -40.56
C ASN A 416 8.53 -18.84 -41.39
N GLY A 417 8.21 -19.53 -42.49
CA GLY A 417 7.03 -19.26 -43.31
C GLY A 417 5.72 -19.59 -42.58
N MET A 418 5.66 -20.74 -41.91
CA MET A 418 4.50 -21.13 -41.10
C MET A 418 4.32 -20.25 -39.86
N HIS A 419 5.41 -19.83 -39.21
CA HIS A 419 5.38 -18.91 -38.07
C HIS A 419 4.82 -17.53 -38.46
N ARG A 420 5.20 -17.04 -39.65
CA ARG A 420 4.62 -15.82 -40.24
C ARG A 420 3.15 -16.00 -40.60
N LEU A 421 2.75 -17.18 -41.11
CA LEU A 421 1.36 -17.48 -41.48
C LEU A 421 0.46 -17.78 -40.28
N ALA A 422 1.01 -18.25 -39.15
CA ALA A 422 0.27 -18.50 -37.91
C ALA A 422 -0.20 -17.19 -37.26
N ALA A 423 0.62 -16.12 -37.33
CA ALA A 423 0.23 -14.76 -36.94
C ALA A 423 -0.95 -14.19 -37.77
N PHE A 424 -1.22 -14.75 -38.95
CA PHE A 424 -2.39 -14.42 -39.79
C PHE A 424 -3.61 -15.31 -39.53
N ARG A 425 -3.50 -16.40 -38.75
CA ARG A 425 -4.56 -17.42 -38.58
C ARG A 425 -5.42 -17.27 -37.33
N THR A 426 -5.03 -16.44 -36.36
CA THR A 426 -5.81 -16.24 -35.13
C THR A 426 -6.49 -14.88 -35.13
N ASN A 427 -7.61 -14.77 -35.85
CA ASN A 427 -8.69 -13.89 -35.39
C ASN A 427 -9.24 -14.51 -34.09
N ASN A 428 -8.54 -14.29 -32.98
CA ASN A 428 -9.02 -14.66 -31.66
C ASN A 428 -9.49 -13.39 -30.96
N ASP A 429 -10.78 -13.35 -30.63
CA ASP A 429 -11.46 -12.22 -29.99
C ASP A 429 -10.82 -11.78 -28.65
N GLN A 430 -9.95 -12.60 -28.03
CA GLN A 430 -9.21 -12.20 -26.82
C GLN A 430 -7.96 -11.36 -27.09
N LEU A 431 -7.24 -11.63 -28.18
CA LEU A 431 -6.00 -10.92 -28.54
C LEU A 431 -6.23 -9.83 -29.58
N SER A 432 -7.31 -9.97 -30.36
CA SER A 432 -7.75 -8.97 -31.35
C SER A 432 -8.98 -8.24 -30.83
N LYS A 433 -8.89 -6.90 -30.77
CA LYS A 433 -10.01 -6.04 -30.42
C LYS A 433 -9.97 -4.74 -31.23
N PRO A 434 -11.13 -4.12 -31.52
CA PRO A 434 -11.15 -2.77 -32.09
C PRO A 434 -10.49 -1.76 -31.14
N GLY A 435 -9.78 -0.77 -31.69
CA GLY A 435 -9.09 0.26 -30.92
C GLY A 435 -7.60 -0.05 -30.76
N ARG A 436 -7.05 0.14 -29.54
CA ARG A 436 -5.64 -0.08 -29.24
C ARG A 436 -5.28 -1.57 -29.15
N PRO A 437 -4.33 -2.09 -29.97
CA PRO A 437 -3.90 -3.48 -29.94
C PRO A 437 -3.34 -3.92 -28.59
N ILE A 438 -3.47 -5.22 -28.25
CA ILE A 438 -2.97 -5.73 -26.97
C ILE A 438 -1.44 -5.60 -26.83
N LEU A 439 -0.72 -5.83 -27.92
CA LEU A 439 0.75 -5.71 -27.96
C LEU A 439 1.20 -4.26 -27.78
N ASP A 440 0.38 -3.31 -28.24
CA ASP A 440 0.67 -1.89 -28.12
C ASP A 440 0.74 -1.42 -26.65
N TYR A 441 -0.10 -1.99 -25.78
CA TYR A 441 -0.03 -1.73 -24.34
C TYR A 441 1.29 -2.20 -23.72
N ALA A 442 1.90 -3.27 -24.25
CA ALA A 442 3.14 -3.83 -23.74
C ALA A 442 4.38 -3.03 -24.21
N VAL A 443 4.36 -2.55 -25.46
CA VAL A 443 5.49 -1.84 -26.07
C VAL A 443 5.44 -0.32 -25.82
N ARG A 444 4.26 0.25 -25.68
CA ARG A 444 4.07 1.69 -25.41
C ARG A 444 3.28 1.89 -24.14
N PRO A 445 3.75 1.44 -22.97
CA PRO A 445 2.98 1.55 -21.74
C PRO A 445 2.76 3.04 -21.42
N GLU A 446 1.49 3.45 -21.33
CA GLU A 446 1.13 4.83 -20.99
C GLU A 446 1.49 5.16 -19.54
N PRO A 447 1.73 6.45 -19.23
CA PRO A 447 2.14 6.85 -17.91
C PRO A 447 1.03 6.57 -16.88
N ARG A 448 1.39 5.83 -15.83
CA ARG A 448 0.56 5.73 -14.63
C ARG A 448 0.73 6.98 -13.80
N TYR A 449 -0.35 7.70 -13.48
CA TYR A 449 -0.32 8.80 -12.50
C TYR A 449 0.87 9.76 -12.69
N GLN A 450 1.05 10.27 -13.92
CA GLN A 450 2.13 11.20 -14.31
C GLN A 450 3.57 10.62 -14.31
N ARG A 451 3.76 9.31 -14.15
CA ARG A 451 5.06 8.64 -14.36
C ARG A 451 5.02 7.71 -15.55
N TRP A 452 6.01 7.83 -16.43
CA TRP A 452 6.27 6.85 -17.48
C TRP A 452 6.51 5.48 -16.82
N ILE A 453 5.89 4.45 -17.36
CA ILE A 453 6.37 3.09 -17.14
C ILE A 453 7.67 3.01 -17.95
N GLU A 454 8.81 3.33 -17.31
CA GLU A 454 10.05 3.74 -17.99
C GLU A 454 10.75 2.68 -18.87
N ALA A 455 10.29 1.43 -18.95
CA ALA A 455 10.96 0.43 -19.79
C ALA A 455 10.02 -0.67 -20.28
N ILE A 456 9.90 -0.89 -21.59
CA ILE A 456 9.23 -2.08 -22.17
C ILE A 456 9.61 -3.34 -21.37
N ASN A 457 8.63 -4.20 -21.03
CA ASN A 457 8.92 -5.48 -20.40
C ASN A 457 9.06 -6.55 -21.52
N PRO A 458 10.28 -7.02 -21.84
CA PRO A 458 10.49 -7.93 -22.96
C PRO A 458 9.77 -9.26 -22.77
N ASP A 459 9.75 -9.80 -21.54
CA ASP A 459 9.10 -11.08 -21.23
C ASP A 459 7.60 -11.04 -21.53
N GLN A 460 6.94 -9.90 -21.27
CA GLN A 460 5.53 -9.72 -21.58
C GLN A 460 5.27 -9.61 -23.09
N VAL A 461 6.15 -8.92 -23.81
CA VAL A 461 6.08 -8.79 -25.28
C VAL A 461 6.29 -10.17 -25.93
N GLU A 462 7.34 -10.89 -25.53
CA GLU A 462 7.62 -12.26 -25.96
C GLU A 462 6.44 -13.17 -25.68
N LEU A 463 5.88 -13.13 -24.46
CA LEU A 463 4.70 -13.90 -24.11
C LEU A 463 3.50 -13.60 -25.04
N LEU A 464 3.22 -12.34 -25.35
CA LEU A 464 2.11 -12.01 -26.23
C LEU A 464 2.35 -12.48 -27.67
N VAL A 465 3.57 -12.33 -28.18
CA VAL A 465 3.96 -12.80 -29.52
C VAL A 465 3.89 -14.33 -29.61
N ASP A 466 4.40 -15.04 -28.61
CA ASP A 466 4.33 -16.51 -28.50
C ASP A 466 2.89 -17.02 -28.56
N TYR A 467 1.94 -16.26 -28.03
CA TYR A 467 0.52 -16.62 -28.02
C TYR A 467 -0.26 -16.08 -29.25
N GLY A 468 0.42 -15.45 -30.21
CA GLY A 468 -0.17 -15.05 -31.49
C GLY A 468 -0.60 -13.58 -31.60
N ALA A 469 -0.13 -12.69 -30.71
CA ALA A 469 -0.34 -11.25 -30.90
C ALA A 469 0.37 -10.76 -32.17
N ASN A 470 -0.33 -9.98 -33.00
CA ASN A 470 0.19 -9.54 -34.29
C ASN A 470 1.09 -8.30 -34.14
N PRO A 471 2.41 -8.40 -34.43
CA PRO A 471 3.31 -7.25 -34.37
C PRO A 471 3.07 -6.22 -35.48
N ASN A 472 2.32 -6.57 -36.53
CA ASN A 472 2.03 -5.67 -37.65
C ASN A 472 0.65 -5.00 -37.53
N GLU A 473 -0.03 -5.12 -36.39
CA GLU A 473 -1.33 -4.48 -36.19
C GLU A 473 -1.16 -2.96 -36.04
N VAL A 474 -1.64 -2.20 -37.02
CA VAL A 474 -1.42 -0.75 -37.09
C VAL A 474 -2.35 -0.01 -36.14
N PHE A 475 -1.78 0.85 -35.28
CA PHE A 475 -2.50 1.75 -34.39
C PHE A 475 -1.90 3.17 -34.44
N ASN A 476 -2.75 4.17 -34.70
CA ASN A 476 -2.36 5.58 -34.87
C ASN A 476 -1.22 5.80 -35.90
N GLY A 477 -1.18 4.99 -36.97
CA GLY A 477 -0.16 5.09 -38.01
C GLY A 477 1.17 4.41 -37.69
N TRP A 478 1.26 3.68 -36.57
CA TRP A 478 2.44 2.96 -36.12
C TRP A 478 2.10 1.48 -35.87
N THR A 479 3.04 0.58 -36.12
CA THR A 479 2.98 -0.79 -35.62
C THR A 479 3.72 -0.89 -34.28
N PRO A 480 3.31 -1.79 -33.36
CA PRO A 480 4.01 -2.08 -32.11
C PRO A 480 5.50 -2.37 -32.27
#